data_AF-A0A4Q3VZL7-F1
#
_entry.id   AF-A0A4Q3VZL7-F1
#
_cell.length_a   1.000
_cell.length_b   1.000
_cell.length_c   1.000
_cell.angle_alpha   90.00
_cell.angle_beta   90.00
_cell.angle_gamma   90.00
#
_symmetry.space_group_name_H-M   'P 1'
#
loop_
_entity.id
_entity.type
_entity.pdbx_description
1 polymer ?
#
loop_
_entity_poly.entity_id
_entity_poly.type
_entity_poly.pdbx_seq_one_letter_code
_entity_poly.pdbx_strand_id
1 'polypeptide(L)'
;MKISSYLVQNMMRQFTLLFSAAFFLFVTGFFTFCTDKKEEKVAETKTPVKYAAHQPGVQFTGTKSCISCHKDYYETFRHTGHGMSFYEPDPENQIEDFTEAVVFDKPSGYYYRAFWAGPDMFISEFRLSGSDTT
;
A
#
# COMPACT_ATOMS: atom_id res chain seq x y z
N MET A 1 38.61 -6.63 58.10
CA MET A 1 38.45 -7.27 56.78
C MET A 1 37.40 -6.51 55.95
N LYS A 2 37.72 -5.33 55.40
CA LYS A 2 36.81 -4.48 54.57
C LYS A 2 37.43 -3.97 53.26
N ILE A 3 38.74 -4.20 53.07
CA ILE A 3 39.48 -3.74 51.89
C ILE A 3 39.19 -4.63 50.66
N SER A 4 38.96 -5.93 50.89
CA SER A 4 38.61 -6.90 49.85
C SER A 4 37.23 -6.62 49.22
N SER A 5 36.22 -6.27 50.02
CA SER A 5 34.88 -5.96 49.50
C SER A 5 34.85 -4.64 48.71
N TYR A 6 35.66 -3.65 49.10
CA TYR A 6 35.73 -2.35 48.40
C TYR A 6 36.40 -2.48 47.03
N LEU A 7 37.45 -3.30 46.92
CA LEU A 7 38.11 -3.61 45.66
C LEU A 7 37.19 -4.38 44.71
N VAL A 8 36.46 -5.39 45.22
CA VAL A 8 35.51 -6.17 44.42
C VAL A 8 34.35 -5.29 43.94
N GLN A 9 33.83 -4.41 44.79
CA GLN A 9 32.74 -3.50 44.43
C GLN A 9 33.17 -2.42 43.43
N ASN A 10 34.39 -1.89 43.54
CA ASN A 10 34.93 -0.95 42.56
C ASN A 10 35.22 -1.65 41.21
N MET A 11 35.71 -2.89 41.25
CA MET A 11 35.96 -3.70 40.05
C MET A 11 34.64 -4.06 39.34
N MET A 12 33.62 -4.49 40.08
CA MET A 12 32.27 -4.71 39.54
C MET A 12 31.67 -3.43 38.96
N ARG A 13 31.82 -2.27 39.64
CA ARG A 13 31.34 -0.98 39.12
C ARG A 13 32.05 -0.59 37.83
N GLN A 14 33.35 -0.83 37.71
CA GLN A 14 34.08 -0.59 36.46
C GLN A 14 33.64 -1.54 35.34
N PHE A 15 33.40 -2.81 35.63
CA PHE A 15 32.83 -3.74 34.66
C PHE A 15 31.43 -3.33 34.20
N THR A 16 30.55 -2.91 35.12
CA THR A 16 29.20 -2.41 34.78
C THR A 16 29.26 -1.15 33.92
N LEU A 17 30.16 -0.20 34.24
CA LEU A 17 30.36 1.01 33.46
C LEU A 17 30.87 0.70 32.05
N LEU A 18 31.86 -0.19 31.92
CA LEU A 18 32.39 -0.61 30.61
C LEU A 18 31.35 -1.34 29.77
N PHE A 19 30.56 -2.22 30.38
CA PHE A 19 29.47 -2.93 29.68
C PHE A 19 28.36 -1.98 29.22
N SER A 20 27.98 -1.02 30.08
CA SER A 20 26.97 -0.02 29.73
C SER A 20 27.43 0.92 28.61
N ALA A 21 28.71 1.34 28.62
CA ALA A 21 29.28 2.15 27.55
C ALA A 21 29.37 1.37 26.22
N ALA A 22 29.75 0.09 26.26
CA ALA A 22 29.78 -0.77 25.08
C ALA A 22 28.38 -1.02 24.50
N PHE A 23 27.37 -1.23 25.35
CA PHE A 23 25.98 -1.38 24.91
C PHE A 23 25.44 -0.08 24.28
N PHE A 24 25.73 1.08 24.88
CA PHE A 24 25.30 2.36 24.33
C PHE A 24 25.93 2.62 22.95
N LEU A 25 27.23 2.32 22.79
CA LEU A 25 27.94 2.42 21.50
C LEU A 25 27.34 1.46 20.45
N PHE A 26 27.02 0.22 20.83
CA PHE A 26 26.42 -0.76 19.94
C PHE A 26 25.02 -0.32 19.48
N VAL A 27 24.18 0.18 20.39
CA VAL A 27 22.84 0.68 20.07
C VAL A 27 22.92 1.90 19.16
N THR A 28 23.79 2.87 19.45
CA THR A 28 23.96 4.05 18.57
C THR A 28 24.47 3.67 17.18
N GLY A 29 25.38 2.69 17.09
CA GLY A 29 25.87 2.17 15.81
C GLY A 29 24.80 1.49 14.98
N PHE A 30 23.89 0.74 15.64
CA PHE A 30 22.79 0.05 14.99
C PHE A 30 21.76 1.03 14.38
N PHE A 31 21.46 2.14 15.07
CA PHE A 31 20.55 3.17 14.55
C PHE A 31 21.17 4.00 13.41
N THR A 32 22.49 4.18 13.37
CA THR A 32 23.16 4.83 12.23
C THR A 32 23.32 3.94 11.00
N PHE A 33 23.06 2.63 11.10
CA PHE A 33 23.08 1.71 9.96
C PHE A 33 21.75 1.66 9.18
N CYS A 34 20.78 2.51 9.54
CA CYS A 34 19.72 2.92 8.63
C CYS A 34 20.31 3.86 7.58
N THR A 35 21.09 3.30 6.67
CA THR A 35 21.46 3.92 5.41
C THR A 35 20.18 4.33 4.67
N ASP A 36 20.03 5.64 4.47
CA ASP A 36 19.29 6.20 3.35
C ASP A 36 19.63 5.37 2.12
N LYS A 37 18.64 4.63 1.61
CA LYS A 37 18.73 4.17 0.23
C LYS A 37 18.75 5.43 -0.60
N LYS A 38 19.95 5.92 -0.93
CA LYS A 38 20.12 6.88 -2.01
C LYS A 38 19.34 6.30 -3.16
N GLU A 39 18.31 7.00 -3.61
CA GLU A 39 17.59 6.66 -4.82
C GLU A 39 18.63 6.63 -5.94
N GLU A 40 19.15 5.43 -6.21
CA GLU A 40 19.86 5.14 -7.43
C GLU A 40 18.84 5.48 -8.51
N LYS A 41 19.12 6.52 -9.29
CA LYS A 41 18.39 6.74 -10.53
C LYS A 41 18.53 5.45 -11.31
N VAL A 42 17.50 4.62 -11.24
CA VAL A 42 17.41 3.37 -11.97
C VAL A 42 17.67 3.77 -13.42
N ALA A 43 18.88 3.47 -13.88
CA ALA A 43 19.20 3.57 -15.28
C ALA A 43 18.15 2.72 -15.96
N GLU A 44 17.31 3.38 -16.77
CA GLU A 44 16.19 2.83 -17.50
C GLU A 44 16.62 1.50 -18.08
N THR A 45 16.29 0.43 -17.37
CA THR A 45 16.55 -0.91 -17.87
C THR A 45 15.56 -1.01 -19.00
N LYS A 46 16.07 -0.94 -20.24
CA LYS A 46 15.31 -1.15 -21.46
C LYS A 46 14.88 -2.62 -21.52
N THR A 47 14.07 -3.05 -20.55
CA THR A 47 13.26 -4.24 -20.70
C THR A 47 12.38 -3.95 -21.90
N PRO A 48 12.40 -4.79 -22.96
CA PRO A 48 11.58 -4.52 -24.13
C PRO A 48 10.13 -4.46 -23.69
N VAL A 49 9.57 -3.26 -23.71
CA VAL A 49 8.19 -3.03 -23.30
C VAL A 49 7.31 -3.59 -24.41
N LYS A 50 6.68 -4.74 -24.15
CA LYS A 50 5.84 -5.45 -25.13
C LYS A 50 4.68 -4.58 -25.65
N TYR A 51 4.16 -3.70 -24.79
CA TYR A 51 3.02 -2.84 -25.09
C TYR A 51 3.45 -1.37 -25.13
N ALA A 52 3.17 -0.69 -26.23
CA ALA A 52 3.57 0.71 -26.43
C ALA A 52 3.08 1.65 -25.30
N ALA A 53 1.91 1.36 -24.72
CA ALA A 53 1.34 2.14 -23.62
C ALA A 53 2.17 2.13 -22.32
N HIS A 54 3.09 1.17 -22.15
CA HIS A 54 3.94 1.05 -20.95
C HIS A 54 5.32 1.70 -21.11
N GLN A 55 5.58 2.37 -22.23
CA GLN A 55 6.87 3.04 -22.45
C GLN A 55 7.04 4.24 -21.51
N PRO A 56 8.27 4.52 -21.03
CA PRO A 56 8.55 5.70 -20.23
C PRO A 56 8.09 6.98 -20.93
N GLY A 57 7.39 7.84 -20.20
CA GLY A 57 6.89 9.12 -20.71
C GLY A 57 5.54 9.06 -21.44
N VAL A 58 5.00 7.88 -21.73
CA VAL A 58 3.61 7.75 -22.22
C VAL A 58 2.64 7.93 -21.04
N GLN A 59 1.65 8.80 -21.21
CA GLN A 59 0.65 9.10 -20.18
C GLN A 59 -0.77 9.05 -20.73
N PHE A 60 -1.71 8.70 -19.86
CA PHE A 60 -3.13 8.82 -20.17
C PHE A 60 -3.55 10.29 -20.10
N THR A 61 -3.98 10.86 -21.22
CA THR A 61 -4.34 12.29 -21.34
C THR A 61 -5.83 12.57 -21.10
N GLY A 62 -6.62 11.52 -20.85
CA GLY A 62 -8.06 11.60 -20.67
C GLY A 62 -8.83 11.76 -21.98
N THR A 63 -10.07 11.28 -22.01
CA THR A 63 -10.90 11.27 -23.23
C THR A 63 -11.11 12.67 -23.83
N LYS A 64 -11.09 13.72 -23.00
CA LYS A 64 -11.27 15.12 -23.44
C LYS A 64 -10.23 15.55 -24.47
N SER A 65 -8.99 15.05 -24.40
CA SER A 65 -7.93 15.41 -25.36
C SER A 65 -8.25 14.93 -26.78
N CYS A 66 -9.13 13.94 -26.93
CA CYS A 66 -9.46 13.32 -28.21
C CYS A 66 -10.64 14.00 -28.92
N ILE A 67 -11.47 14.77 -28.20
CA ILE A 67 -12.76 15.26 -28.69
C ILE A 67 -12.61 16.24 -29.86
N SER A 68 -11.57 17.08 -29.87
CA SER A 68 -11.36 18.08 -30.92
C SER A 68 -11.21 17.46 -32.31
N CYS A 69 -10.65 16.24 -32.38
CA CYS A 69 -10.43 15.51 -33.63
C CYS A 69 -11.41 14.35 -33.83
N HIS A 70 -11.99 13.80 -32.76
CA HIS A 70 -12.82 12.59 -32.78
C HIS A 70 -14.17 12.79 -32.08
N LYS A 71 -14.88 13.87 -32.42
CA LYS A 71 -16.17 14.22 -31.80
C LYS A 71 -17.24 13.14 -31.97
N ASP A 72 -17.45 12.64 -33.18
CA ASP A 72 -18.54 11.68 -33.46
C ASP A 72 -18.31 10.33 -32.73
N TYR A 73 -17.05 9.91 -32.60
CA TYR A 73 -16.68 8.76 -31.80
C TYR A 73 -16.93 9.01 -30.31
N TYR A 74 -16.57 10.20 -29.81
CA TYR A 74 -16.84 10.55 -28.41
C TYR A 74 -18.34 10.48 -28.09
N GLU A 75 -19.19 11.06 -28.94
CA GLU A 75 -20.64 11.10 -28.70
C GLU A 75 -21.29 9.72 -28.72
N THR A 76 -20.77 8.78 -29.51
CA THR A 76 -21.33 7.41 -29.56
C THR A 76 -20.70 6.48 -28.53
N PHE A 77 -19.38 6.53 -28.35
CA PHE A 77 -18.62 5.65 -27.47
C PHE A 77 -19.05 5.77 -26.00
N ARG A 78 -19.30 7.00 -25.53
CA ARG A 78 -19.76 7.28 -24.15
C ARG A 78 -21.09 6.60 -23.78
N HIS A 79 -21.86 6.13 -24.76
CA HIS A 79 -23.13 5.44 -24.54
C HIS A 79 -23.03 3.92 -24.69
N THR A 80 -21.83 3.40 -24.98
CA THR A 80 -21.58 1.95 -25.04
C THR A 80 -21.31 1.39 -23.64
N GLY A 81 -21.50 0.08 -23.45
CA GLY A 81 -21.15 -0.58 -22.19
C GLY A 81 -19.67 -0.39 -21.82
N HIS A 82 -18.75 -0.37 -22.79
CA HIS A 82 -17.33 -0.06 -22.55
C HIS A 82 -17.14 1.38 -22.05
N GLY A 83 -17.81 2.35 -22.68
CA GLY A 83 -17.74 3.75 -22.28
C GLY A 83 -18.31 4.03 -20.89
N MET A 84 -19.22 3.18 -20.41
CA MET A 84 -19.87 3.26 -19.11
C MET A 84 -19.29 2.28 -18.07
N SER A 85 -18.22 1.55 -18.40
CA SER A 85 -17.66 0.49 -17.54
C SER A 85 -17.03 1.01 -16.24
N PHE A 86 -16.68 2.29 -16.19
CA PHE A 86 -16.12 2.95 -15.01
C PHE A 86 -16.91 4.21 -14.72
N TYR A 87 -17.54 4.26 -13.56
CA TYR A 87 -18.22 5.42 -13.02
C TYR A 87 -18.00 5.45 -11.51
N GLU A 88 -18.05 6.65 -10.94
CA GLU A 88 -18.03 6.81 -9.50
C GLU A 88 -19.37 6.30 -8.94
N PRO A 89 -19.37 5.39 -7.95
CA PRO A 89 -20.61 4.91 -7.38
C PRO A 89 -21.39 6.06 -6.74
N ASP A 90 -22.67 6.17 -7.06
CA ASP A 90 -23.58 7.18 -6.52
C ASP A 90 -24.83 6.49 -5.94
N PRO A 91 -25.19 6.73 -4.66
CA PRO A 91 -26.37 6.12 -4.05
C PRO A 91 -27.68 6.55 -4.71
N GLU A 92 -27.72 7.71 -5.39
CA GLU A 92 -28.88 8.21 -6.16
C GLU A 92 -28.97 7.62 -7.57
N ASN A 93 -27.86 7.10 -8.09
CA ASN A 93 -27.77 6.50 -9.44
C ASN A 93 -27.15 5.09 -9.38
N GLN A 94 -27.77 4.23 -8.58
CA GLN A 94 -27.38 2.82 -8.47
C GLN A 94 -27.78 2.07 -9.74
N ILE A 95 -26.79 1.59 -10.49
CA ILE A 95 -27.02 0.76 -11.67
C ILE A 95 -27.02 -0.75 -11.37
N GLU A 96 -26.67 -1.13 -10.14
CA GLU A 96 -26.67 -2.51 -9.63
C GLU A 96 -27.31 -2.52 -8.22
N ASP A 97 -27.90 -3.65 -7.82
CA ASP A 97 -28.43 -3.86 -6.47
C ASP A 97 -27.36 -4.46 -5.55
N PHE A 98 -26.90 -3.66 -4.58
CA PHE A 98 -25.87 -4.04 -3.62
C PHE A 98 -26.42 -4.47 -2.25
N THR A 99 -27.74 -4.55 -2.07
CA THR A 99 -28.34 -4.80 -0.74
C THR A 99 -28.08 -6.21 -0.22
N GLU A 100 -28.13 -7.22 -1.09
CA GLU A 100 -28.06 -8.64 -0.74
C GLU A 100 -26.89 -9.40 -1.40
N ALA A 101 -26.05 -8.72 -2.18
CA ALA A 101 -25.01 -9.36 -2.98
C ALA A 101 -23.72 -9.61 -2.18
N VAL A 102 -23.65 -10.75 -1.47
CA VAL A 102 -22.38 -11.28 -0.94
C VAL A 102 -21.71 -12.13 -2.02
N VAL A 103 -20.53 -11.72 -2.47
CA VAL A 103 -19.70 -12.47 -3.44
C VAL A 103 -18.72 -13.36 -2.69
N PHE A 104 -18.70 -14.65 -3.00
CA PHE A 104 -17.75 -15.60 -2.41
C PHE A 104 -16.62 -15.94 -3.40
N ASP A 105 -15.38 -15.59 -3.03
CA ASP A 105 -14.19 -15.98 -3.78
C ASP A 105 -13.62 -17.30 -3.25
N LYS A 106 -14.03 -18.40 -3.89
CA LYS A 106 -13.69 -19.76 -3.45
C LYS A 106 -12.19 -20.04 -3.33
N PRO A 107 -11.30 -19.62 -4.27
CA PRO A 107 -9.86 -19.81 -4.15
C PRO A 107 -9.23 -19.21 -2.89
N SER A 108 -9.65 -18.01 -2.49
CA SER A 108 -9.08 -17.30 -1.33
C SER A 108 -9.84 -17.57 -0.02
N GLY A 109 -11.09 -18.03 -0.13
CA GLY A 109 -12.00 -18.26 0.98
C GLY A 109 -12.61 -16.97 1.54
N TYR A 110 -12.48 -15.83 0.84
CA TYR A 110 -13.04 -14.55 1.25
C TYR A 110 -14.46 -14.32 0.71
N TYR A 111 -15.19 -13.52 1.46
CA TYR A 111 -16.49 -12.98 1.11
C TYR A 111 -16.36 -11.48 0.94
N TYR A 112 -17.06 -10.93 -0.04
CA TYR A 112 -17.08 -9.50 -0.35
C TYR A 112 -18.52 -9.01 -0.29
N ARG A 113 -18.74 -7.89 0.40
CA ARG A 113 -20.03 -7.22 0.44
C ARG A 113 -19.84 -5.73 0.23
N ALA A 114 -20.50 -5.19 -0.77
CA ALA A 114 -20.59 -3.75 -0.96
C ALA A 114 -21.63 -3.15 -0.01
N PHE A 115 -21.37 -1.96 0.51
CA PHE A 115 -22.31 -1.22 1.35
C PHE A 115 -22.02 0.28 1.27
N TRP A 116 -23.06 1.08 1.53
CA TRP A 116 -22.96 2.52 1.62
C TRP A 116 -22.66 2.96 3.06
N ALA A 117 -21.72 3.88 3.23
CA ALA A 117 -21.50 4.58 4.49
C ALA A 117 -21.52 6.09 4.24
N GLY A 118 -22.72 6.67 4.30
CA GLY A 118 -22.95 8.03 3.83
C GLY A 118 -22.95 8.07 2.29
N PRO A 119 -22.27 9.04 1.65
CA PRO A 119 -22.22 9.14 0.19
C PRO A 119 -21.24 8.15 -0.45
N ASP A 120 -20.35 7.55 0.35
CA ASP A 120 -19.27 6.72 -0.15
C ASP A 120 -19.65 5.25 -0.15
N MET A 121 -19.27 4.53 -1.21
CA MET A 121 -19.39 3.09 -1.29
C MET A 121 -18.12 2.41 -0.78
N PHE A 122 -18.29 1.42 0.09
CA PHE A 122 -17.23 0.56 0.59
C PHE A 122 -17.49 -0.89 0.20
N ILE A 123 -16.43 -1.69 0.16
CA ILE A 123 -16.51 -3.14 0.02
C ILE A 123 -15.80 -3.75 1.24
N SER A 124 -16.54 -4.49 2.07
CA SER A 124 -15.94 -5.28 3.15
C SER A 124 -15.47 -6.61 2.61
N GLU A 125 -14.21 -6.95 2.86
CA GLU A 125 -13.65 -8.29 2.70
C GLU A 125 -13.66 -9.01 4.07
N PHE A 126 -14.18 -10.23 4.13
CA PHE A 126 -14.29 -10.98 5.39
C PHE A 126 -14.26 -12.50 5.19
N ARG A 127 -14.02 -13.25 6.27
CA ARG A 127 -14.18 -14.72 6.31
C ARG A 127 -15.23 -15.10 7.34
N LEU A 128 -15.97 -16.17 7.06
CA LEU A 128 -16.94 -16.73 8.03
C LEU A 128 -16.29 -17.57 9.13
N SER A 129 -15.02 -17.95 8.95
CA SER A 129 -14.25 -18.73 9.92
C SER A 129 -12.90 -18.06 10.18
N GLY A 130 -12.47 -18.07 11.46
CA GLY A 130 -11.27 -17.39 11.92
C GLY A 130 -11.56 -16.10 12.69
N SER A 131 -10.50 -15.41 13.13
CA SER A 131 -10.56 -14.21 13.99
C SER A 131 -10.44 -12.89 13.21
N ASP A 132 -10.56 -12.94 11.88
CA ASP A 132 -10.17 -11.83 10.98
C ASP A 132 -11.11 -10.61 11.10
N THR A 133 -12.31 -10.78 11.66
CA THR A 133 -13.33 -9.72 11.74
C THR A 133 -13.91 -9.55 13.15
N THR A 134 -13.08 -9.13 14.11
CA THR A 134 -13.53 -8.52 15.38
C THR A 134 -13.36 -7.02 15.37
#